data_AF-A0A8T4M812-F1
#
_entry.id   AF-A0A8T4M812-F1
#
_cell.length_a   1.000
_cell.length_b   1.000
_cell.length_c   1.000
_cell.angle_alpha   90.00
_cell.angle_beta   90.00
_cell.angle_gamma   90.00
#
_symmetry.space_group_name_H-M   'P 1'
#
loop_
_entity.id
_entity.type
_entity.pdbx_description
1 polymer ?
#
loop_
_entity_poly.entity_id
_entity_poly.type
_entity_poly.pdbx_seq_one_letter_code
_entity_poly.pdbx_strand_id
1 'polypeptide(L)' 'MEKNKSEKEKFFWADKIAEEIIKGRKGKKIYTCASGIGVSGTLHIGNFRDAITTDLVVRALKNKGKKAR' A
#
# COMPACT_ATOMS: atom_id res chain seq x y z
N MET A 1 -31.24 2.60 8.78
CA MET A 1 -30.88 1.57 7.78
C MET A 1 -29.59 0.93 8.24
N GLU A 2 -29.72 -0.15 9.00
CA GLU A 2 -28.60 -0.95 9.51
C GLU A 2 -27.95 -1.70 8.35
N LYS A 3 -26.66 -1.47 8.10
CA LYS A 3 -25.87 -2.37 7.26
C LYS A 3 -25.52 -3.58 8.12
N ASN A 4 -26.32 -4.63 7.96
CA ASN A 4 -26.15 -5.90 8.63
C ASN A 4 -25.09 -6.76 7.92
N LYS A 5 -24.23 -7.37 8.73
CA LYS A 5 -23.53 -8.65 8.53
C LYS A 5 -22.30 -8.73 7.61
N SER A 6 -21.13 -8.59 8.25
CA SER A 6 -19.91 -9.40 8.10
C SER A 6 -19.54 -9.91 6.69
N GLU A 7 -19.34 -9.02 5.73
CA GLU A 7 -18.25 -9.28 4.79
C GLU A 7 -16.97 -9.15 5.60
N LYS A 8 -16.28 -10.26 5.88
CA LYS A 8 -14.90 -10.19 6.39
C LYS A 8 -14.16 -9.34 5.35
N GLU A 9 -13.83 -8.11 5.73
CA GLU A 9 -13.13 -7.17 4.86
C GLU A 9 -11.95 -7.95 4.26
N LYS A 10 -11.89 -8.07 2.93
CA LYS A 10 -10.92 -8.95 2.25
C LYS A 10 -9.54 -8.50 2.70
N PHE A 11 -8.96 -9.25 3.63
CA PHE A 11 -7.70 -8.90 4.28
C PHE A 11 -6.57 -9.30 3.34
N PHE A 12 -5.97 -8.29 2.69
CA PHE A 12 -4.82 -8.50 1.83
C PHE A 12 -3.53 -8.11 2.59
N TRP A 13 -2.39 -8.67 2.21
CA TRP A 13 -1.12 -8.41 2.90
C TRP A 13 -0.78 -6.90 2.93
N ALA A 14 -1.16 -6.16 1.89
CA ALA A 14 -0.91 -4.72 1.80
C ALA A 14 -1.68 -3.93 2.87
N ASP A 15 -2.86 -4.39 3.29
CA ASP A 15 -3.65 -3.76 4.35
C ASP A 15 -2.96 -3.89 5.70
N LYS A 16 -2.38 -5.06 5.98
CA LYS A 16 -1.57 -5.30 7.18
C LYS A 16 -0.37 -4.36 7.23
N ILE A 17 0.37 -4.26 6.13
CA ILE A 17 1.54 -3.38 6.03
C ILE A 17 1.14 -1.89 6.19
N ALA A 18 0.04 -1.47 5.56
CA ALA A 18 -0.48 -0.12 5.71
C ALA A 18 -0.83 0.20 7.17
N GLU A 19 -1.43 -0.74 7.92
CA GLU A 19 -1.71 -0.56 9.34
C GLU A 19 -0.44 -0.43 10.18
N GLU A 20 0.55 -1.28 9.95
CA GLU A 20 1.84 -1.22 10.63
C GLU A 20 2.54 0.13 10.36
N ILE A 21 2.51 0.61 9.11
CA ILE A 21 3.04 1.93 8.73
C ILE A 21 2.31 3.05 9.46
N ILE A 22 0.97 3.04 9.50
CA ILE A 22 0.17 4.07 10.17
C ILE A 22 0.43 4.07 11.67
N LYS A 23 0.53 2.88 12.29
CA LYS A 23 0.83 2.70 13.71
C LYS A 23 2.24 3.18 14.06
N GLY A 24 3.23 2.86 13.24
CA GLY A 24 4.63 3.21 13.47
C GLY A 24 4.99 4.66 13.10
N ARG A 25 4.28 5.27 12.15
CA ARG A 25 4.54 6.64 11.66
C ARG A 25 3.31 7.53 11.84
N LYS A 26 2.92 7.76 13.09
CA LYS A 26 1.74 8.58 13.44
C LYS A 26 1.94 10.06 13.08
N GLY A 27 0.84 10.77 12.83
CA GLY A 27 0.84 12.23 12.63
C GLY A 27 1.39 12.74 11.29
N LYS A 28 1.77 11.86 10.36
CA LYS A 28 2.21 12.27 9.02
C LYS A 28 1.02 12.78 8.20
N LYS A 29 1.16 13.98 7.65
CA LYS A 29 0.16 14.57 6.73
C LYS A 29 0.06 13.79 5.41
N ILE A 30 1.18 13.24 4.94
CA ILE A 30 1.30 12.47 3.70
C ILE A 30 2.31 11.33 3.93
N TYR A 31 1.97 10.12 3.48
CA TYR A 31 2.87 8.98 3.39
C TYR A 31 3.48 8.94 1.99
N THR A 32 4.79 8.73 1.87
CA THR A 32 5.47 8.59 0.57
C THR A 32 6.07 7.20 0.50
N CYS A 33 5.68 6.46 -0.53
CA CYS A 33 6.20 5.15 -0.89
C CYS A 33 7.04 5.31 -2.17
N ALA A 34 8.11 4.54 -2.31
CA ALA A 34 8.98 4.63 -3.47
C ALA A 34 9.49 3.24 -3.84
N SER A 35 9.46 2.95 -5.13
CA SER A 35 10.13 1.82 -5.78
C SER A 35 11.22 2.36 -6.69
N GLY A 36 12.34 1.65 -6.82
CA GLY A 36 13.50 2.10 -7.57
C GLY A 36 14.07 0.97 -8.42
N ILE A 37 14.28 1.24 -9.70
CA ILE A 37 14.79 0.25 -10.65
C ILE A 37 16.13 0.73 -11.21
N GLY A 38 17.17 -0.11 -11.08
CA GLY A 38 18.41 0.08 -11.81
C GLY A 38 18.17 -0.19 -13.30
N VAL A 39 18.32 0.83 -14.13
CA VAL A 39 18.09 0.76 -15.59
C VAL A 39 19.33 0.36 -16.39
N SER A 40 20.37 -0.18 -15.74
CA SER A 40 21.62 -0.59 -16.40
C SER A 40 21.49 -1.89 -17.19
N GLY A 41 20.41 -2.65 -17.01
CA GLY A 41 20.13 -3.89 -17.73
C GLY A 41 18.70 -3.95 -18.27
N THR A 42 18.35 -5.07 -18.90
CA THR A 42 17.01 -5.28 -19.48
C THR A 42 15.93 -5.32 -18.41
N LEU A 43 14.85 -4.55 -18.62
CA LEU A 43 13.66 -4.61 -17.78
C LEU A 43 13.03 -6.00 -17.84
N HIS A 44 12.71 -6.56 -16.68
CA HIS A 44 12.05 -7.85 -16.54
C HIS A 44 10.90 -7.79 -15.52
N ILE A 45 10.16 -8.89 -15.40
CA ILE A 45 8.97 -8.98 -14.53
C ILE A 45 9.28 -8.71 -13.04
N GLY A 46 10.52 -8.90 -12.61
CA GLY A 46 10.96 -8.58 -11.26
C GLY A 46 10.95 -7.09 -10.97
N ASN A 47 11.29 -6.25 -11.95
CA ASN A 47 11.18 -4.79 -11.82
C ASN A 47 9.72 -4.36 -11.66
N PHE A 48 8.81 -4.97 -12.43
CA PHE A 48 7.39 -4.72 -12.29
C PHE A 48 6.86 -5.13 -10.92
N ARG A 49 7.33 -6.27 -10.38
CA ARG A 49 6.98 -6.72 -9.02
C ARG A 49 7.31 -5.66 -7.97
N ASP A 50 8.45 -4.98 -8.08
CA ASP A 50 8.82 -3.92 -7.13
C ASP A 50 7.85 -2.73 -7.19
N ALA A 51 7.54 -2.26 -8.40
CA ALA A 51 6.61 -1.17 -8.64
C ALA A 51 5.18 -1.50 -8.15
N ILE A 52 4.65 -2.67 -8.51
CA ILE A 52 3.28 -3.05 -8.14
C ILE A 52 3.14 -3.30 -6.64
N THR A 53 4.16 -3.85 -5.98
CA THR A 53 4.16 -4.06 -4.53
C THR A 53 4.03 -2.70 -3.80
N THR A 54 4.79 -1.71 -4.25
CA THR A 54 4.72 -0.34 -3.73
C THR A 54 3.35 0.30 -3.98
N ASP A 55 2.81 0.20 -5.20
CA ASP A 55 1.49 0.77 -5.55
C ASP A 55 0.35 0.15 -4.72
N LEU A 56 0.40 -1.16 -4.47
CA LEU A 56 -0.60 -1.85 -3.64
C LEU A 56 -0.62 -1.33 -2.20
N VAL A 57 0.54 -1.03 -1.62
CA VAL A 57 0.63 -0.41 -0.29
C VAL A 57 0.11 1.04 -0.30
N VAL A 58 0.40 1.81 -1.36
CA VAL A 58 -0.16 3.17 -1.53
C VAL A 58 -1.69 3.13 -1.58
N ARG A 59 -2.26 2.18 -2.33
CA ARG A 59 -3.72 1.97 -2.40
C ARG A 59 -4.30 1.58 -1.04
N ALA A 60 -3.66 0.66 -0.32
CA ALA A 60 -4.10 0.27 1.02
C ALA A 60 -4.09 1.45 2.01
N LEU A 61 -3.05 2.29 1.97
CA LEU A 61 -2.99 3.53 2.76
C LEU A 61 -4.12 4.50 2.40
N LYS A 62 -4.43 4.66 1.10
CA LYS A 62 -5.54 5.49 0.62
C LYS A 62 -6.90 4.95 1.05
N ASN A 63 -7.11 3.64 0.98
CA ASN A 63 -8.34 2.98 1.44
C ASN A 63 -8.58 3.19 2.94
N LYS A 64 -7.51 3.28 3.74
CA LYS A 64 -7.56 3.63 5.17
C LYS A 64 -7.64 5.15 5.44
N GLY A 65 -7.95 5.95 4.43
CA GLY A 65 -8.16 7.39 4.54
C GLY A 65 -6.89 8.22 4.71
N LYS A 66 -5.70 7.68 4.40
CA LYS A 66 -4.44 8.44 4.45
C LYS A 66 -4.10 9.02 3.09
N LYS A 67 -3.51 10.22 3.07
CA LYS A 67 -2.89 10.77 1.86
C LYS A 67 -1.58 10.03 1.60
N ALA A 68 -1.47 9.38 0.45
CA ALA A 68 -0.28 8.65 0.05
C ALA A 68 0.07 8.88 -1.42
N ARG A 69 1.37 8.84 -1.74
CA ARG A 69 1.94 8.88 -3.10
C ARG A 69 3.12 7.93 -3.21
#